data_AF-A0A0Q5P6V4-F1
#
_entry.id   AF-A0A0Q5P6V4-F1
#
_cell.length_a   1.000
_cell.length_b   1.000
_cell.length_c   1.000
_cell.angle_alpha   90.00
_cell.angle_beta   90.00
_cell.angle_gamma   90.00
#
_symmetry.space_group_name_H-M   'P 1'
#
loop_
_entity.id
_entity.type
_entity.pdbx_description
1 polymer ?
#
loop_
_entity_poly.entity_id
_entity_poly.type
_entity_poly.pdbx_seq_one_letter_code
_entity_poly.pdbx_strand_id
1 'polypeptide(L)'
;MKRGRPRKETKFDKPIAFRLPLADRTAFLVKVHESGLTQAEFFRQCVLTNRTKVIARAAPSIDRNRTVFVVNKAGNNLNQIAHVLNAARLDQSASETTYLAALDTLESIELLLRAHLKNVD
;
A
#
# COMPACT_ATOMS: atom_id res chain seq x y z
N MET A 1 -62.82 7.87 -9.75
CA MET A 1 -61.62 8.69 -9.49
C MET A 1 -60.46 7.77 -9.08
N LYS A 2 -59.43 7.59 -9.91
CA LYS A 2 -58.22 6.81 -9.54
C LYS A 2 -57.20 7.77 -8.92
N ARG A 3 -56.96 7.64 -7.60
CA ARG A 3 -55.95 8.43 -6.87
C ARG A 3 -54.56 7.93 -7.27
N GLY A 4 -53.81 8.74 -8.02
CA GLY A 4 -52.42 8.47 -8.37
C GLY A 4 -51.52 8.52 -7.13
N ARG A 5 -50.59 7.56 -7.03
CA ARG A 5 -49.58 7.51 -5.95
C ARG A 5 -48.69 8.76 -6.03
N PRO A 6 -48.38 9.42 -4.90
CA PRO A 6 -47.53 10.62 -4.91
C PRO A 6 -46.15 10.30 -5.48
N ARG A 7 -45.64 11.22 -6.32
CA ARG A 7 -44.34 11.11 -6.98
C ARG A 7 -43.25 11.28 -5.92
N LYS A 8 -42.36 10.29 -5.77
CA LYS A 8 -41.17 10.43 -4.90
C LYS A 8 -40.27 11.56 -5.42
N GLU A 9 -39.90 12.48 -4.54
CA GLU A 9 -39.21 13.74 -4.87
C GLU A 9 -37.76 13.59 -5.32
N THR A 10 -37.11 12.45 -5.06
CA THR A 10 -35.75 12.17 -5.52
C THR A 10 -35.74 10.98 -6.48
N LYS A 11 -35.42 11.25 -7.74
CA LYS A 11 -35.13 10.19 -8.70
C LYS A 11 -33.74 9.64 -8.40
N PHE A 12 -33.62 8.32 -8.33
CA PHE A 12 -32.32 7.66 -8.32
C PHE A 12 -31.78 7.62 -9.77
N ASP A 13 -30.56 8.08 -10.00
CA ASP A 13 -29.98 8.18 -11.34
C ASP A 13 -29.28 6.90 -11.79
N LYS A 14 -28.06 6.65 -11.28
CA LYS A 14 -27.20 5.54 -11.74
C LYS A 14 -27.02 4.48 -10.64
N PRO A 15 -27.14 3.17 -10.96
CA PRO A 15 -26.88 2.11 -9.99
C PRO A 15 -25.38 1.97 -9.68
N ILE A 16 -25.06 1.65 -8.42
CA ILE A 16 -23.72 1.22 -8.01
C ILE A 16 -23.75 -0.30 -7.86
N ALA A 17 -22.94 -1.01 -8.63
CA ALA A 17 -22.86 -2.47 -8.60
C ALA A 17 -21.40 -2.92 -8.66
N PHE A 18 -21.07 -3.94 -7.87
CA PHE A 18 -19.79 -4.62 -7.87
C PHE A 18 -20.00 -6.11 -7.58
N ARG A 19 -19.06 -6.94 -8.04
CA ARG A 19 -19.12 -8.39 -7.80
C ARG A 19 -18.53 -8.69 -6.42
N LEU A 20 -19.18 -9.61 -5.72
CA LEU A 20 -18.72 -10.15 -4.46
C LEU A 20 -18.48 -11.66 -4.62
N PRO A 21 -17.44 -12.22 -3.99
CA PRO A 21 -17.37 -13.65 -3.71
C PRO A 21 -18.65 -14.15 -3.03
N LEU A 22 -19.00 -15.41 -3.25
CA LEU A 22 -20.25 -15.99 -2.73
C LEU A 22 -20.36 -15.84 -1.20
N ALA A 23 -19.27 -16.08 -0.48
CA ALA A 23 -19.22 -15.95 0.98
C ALA A 23 -19.56 -14.52 1.44
N ASP A 24 -18.94 -13.51 0.82
CA ASP A 24 -19.14 -12.10 1.15
C ASP A 24 -20.57 -11.65 0.82
N ARG A 25 -21.12 -12.12 -0.31
CA ARG A 25 -22.51 -11.87 -0.69
C ARG A 25 -23.48 -12.44 0.35
N THR A 26 -23.24 -13.67 0.81
CA THR A 26 -24.09 -14.31 1.84
C THR A 26 -24.03 -13.54 3.15
N ALA A 27 -22.82 -13.18 3.62
CA ALA A 27 -22.65 -12.38 4.83
C ALA A 27 -23.32 -11.00 4.72
N PHE A 28 -23.26 -10.36 3.54
CA PHE A 28 -23.97 -9.11 3.28
C PHE A 28 -25.49 -9.28 3.38
N LEU A 29 -26.05 -10.33 2.77
CA LEU A 29 -27.51 -10.57 2.79
C LEU A 29 -28.05 -10.87 4.19
N VAL A 30 -27.29 -11.59 5.02
CA VAL A 30 -27.65 -11.82 6.43
C VAL A 30 -27.79 -10.49 7.17
N LYS A 31 -26.80 -9.59 7.05
CA LYS A 31 -26.84 -8.27 7.69
C LYS A 31 -28.00 -7.41 7.19
N VAL A 32 -28.31 -7.46 5.90
CA VAL A 32 -29.46 -6.76 5.32
C VAL A 32 -30.76 -7.31 5.93
N HIS A 33 -30.90 -8.64 6.01
CA HIS A 33 -32.06 -9.27 6.61
C HIS A 33 -32.24 -8.89 8.09
N GLU A 34 -31.17 -8.96 8.88
CA GLU A 34 -31.17 -8.57 10.30
C GLU A 34 -31.50 -7.08 10.51
N SER A 35 -31.15 -6.21 9.55
CA SER A 35 -31.45 -4.79 9.63
C SER A 35 -32.92 -4.44 9.35
N GLY A 36 -33.69 -5.34 8.72
CA GLY A 36 -35.06 -5.06 8.26
C GLY A 36 -35.15 -4.06 7.10
N LEU A 37 -34.03 -3.67 6.48
CA LEU A 37 -33.96 -2.71 5.39
C LEU A 37 -33.86 -3.39 4.03
N THR A 38 -34.18 -2.65 2.96
CA THR A 38 -33.77 -3.10 1.62
C THR A 38 -32.25 -2.98 1.45
N GLN A 39 -31.66 -3.77 0.56
CA GLN A 39 -30.21 -3.73 0.29
C GLN A 39 -29.70 -2.31 -0.02
N ALA A 40 -30.49 -1.53 -0.77
CA ALA A 40 -30.13 -0.16 -1.16
C ALA A 40 -30.21 0.82 0.02
N GLU A 41 -31.18 0.65 0.92
CA GLU A 41 -31.29 1.45 2.15
C GLU A 41 -30.19 1.10 3.14
N PHE A 42 -29.93 -0.19 3.35
CA PHE A 42 -28.85 -0.68 4.18
C PHE A 42 -27.50 -0.14 3.70
N PHE A 43 -27.22 -0.25 2.39
CA PHE A 43 -25.98 0.27 1.81
C PHE A 43 -25.84 1.79 1.95
N ARG A 44 -26.89 2.56 1.62
CA ARG A 44 -26.88 4.01 1.79
C ARG A 44 -26.69 4.41 3.25
N GLN A 45 -27.35 3.73 4.19
CA GLN A 45 -27.20 4.03 5.61
C GLN A 45 -25.78 3.71 6.07
N CYS A 46 -25.27 2.51 5.82
CA CYS A 46 -23.92 2.12 6.23
C CYS A 46 -22.83 3.06 5.67
N VAL A 47 -22.89 3.36 4.36
CA VAL A 47 -21.85 4.12 3.65
C VAL A 47 -22.00 5.63 3.82
N LEU A 48 -23.20 6.18 3.70
CA LEU A 48 -23.41 7.64 3.72
C LEU A 48 -23.56 8.21 5.13
N THR A 49 -24.06 7.43 6.10
CA THR A 49 -24.14 7.89 7.50
C THR A 49 -22.94 7.47 8.33
N ASN A 50 -21.84 7.05 7.69
CA ASN A 50 -20.54 6.77 8.31
C ASN A 50 -20.58 5.80 9.52
N ARG A 51 -21.56 4.89 9.56
CA ARG A 51 -21.63 3.82 10.58
C ARG A 51 -20.62 2.70 10.32
N THR A 52 -20.01 2.67 9.14
CA THR A 52 -18.87 1.81 8.84
C THR A 52 -17.59 2.41 9.41
N LYS A 53 -16.86 1.65 10.23
CA LYS A 53 -15.49 1.98 10.60
C LYS A 53 -14.64 1.98 9.33
N VAL A 54 -14.37 3.15 8.76
CA VAL A 54 -13.39 3.31 7.69
C VAL A 54 -12.02 3.07 8.33
N ILE A 55 -11.55 1.83 8.29
CA ILE A 55 -10.15 1.54 8.56
C ILE A 55 -9.39 1.99 7.32
N ALA A 56 -9.04 3.27 7.28
CA ALA A 56 -8.01 3.72 6.36
C ALA A 56 -6.80 2.80 6.59
N ARG A 57 -6.27 2.17 5.53
CA ARG A 57 -4.91 1.62 5.64
C ARG A 57 -4.06 2.76 6.17
N ALA A 58 -3.39 2.55 7.30
CA ALA A 58 -2.41 3.51 7.79
C ALA A 58 -1.51 3.82 6.59
N ALA A 59 -1.59 5.06 6.11
CA ALA A 59 -0.64 5.51 5.10
C ALA A 59 0.73 5.22 5.69
N PRO A 60 1.63 4.50 4.98
CA PRO A 60 2.97 4.31 5.48
C PRO A 60 3.49 5.71 5.83
N SER A 61 3.97 5.90 7.07
CA SER A 61 4.55 7.18 7.45
C SER A 61 5.62 7.54 6.42
N ILE A 62 5.78 8.84 6.16
CA ILE A 62 6.80 9.33 5.23
C ILE A 62 8.17 8.71 5.59
N ASP A 63 8.43 8.55 6.88
CA ASP A 63 9.63 7.90 7.44
C ASP A 63 9.74 6.42 7.08
N ARG A 64 8.63 5.67 7.04
CA ARG A 64 8.64 4.25 6.64
C ARG A 64 9.01 4.09 5.17
N ASN A 65 8.44 4.91 4.29
CA ASN A 65 8.77 4.86 2.86
C ASN A 65 10.23 5.27 2.60
N ARG A 66 10.71 6.31 3.30
CA ARG A 66 12.09 6.78 3.19
C ARG A 66 13.07 5.74 3.74
N THR A 67 12.75 5.10 4.86
CA THR A 67 13.55 4.00 5.43
C THR A 67 13.64 2.82 4.47
N VAL A 68 12.51 2.36 3.90
CA VAL A 68 12.51 1.27 2.90
C VAL A 68 13.34 1.64 1.66
N PHE A 69 13.24 2.88 1.20
CA PHE A 69 14.04 3.37 0.07
C PHE A 69 15.55 3.32 0.37
N VAL A 70 15.98 3.83 1.52
CA VAL A 70 17.39 3.85 1.93
C VAL A 70 17.94 2.43 2.11
N VAL A 71 17.19 1.54 2.76
CA VAL A 71 17.57 0.13 2.94
C VAL A 71 17.72 -0.59 1.60
N ASN A 72 16.79 -0.38 0.66
CA ASN A 72 16.87 -0.99 -0.67
C ASN A 72 18.09 -0.48 -1.45
N LYS A 73 18.43 0.81 -1.34
CA LYS A 73 19.63 1.37 -1.97
C LYS A 73 20.91 0.80 -1.36
N ALA A 74 20.98 0.70 -0.04
CA ALA A 74 22.11 0.09 0.65
C ALA A 74 22.29 -1.39 0.24
N GLY A 75 21.20 -2.17 0.18
CA GLY A 75 21.24 -3.58 -0.24
C GLY A 75 21.74 -3.78 -1.67
N ASN A 76 21.34 -2.91 -2.61
CA ASN A 76 21.83 -2.97 -3.98
C ASN A 76 23.34 -2.69 -4.07
N ASN A 77 23.83 -1.70 -3.32
CA ASN A 77 25.26 -1.37 -3.27
C ASN A 77 26.07 -2.52 -2.64
N LEU A 78 25.55 -3.18 -1.60
CA LEU A 78 26.17 -4.39 -1.03
C LEU A 78 26.25 -5.54 -2.04
N ASN A 79 25.20 -5.75 -2.83
CA ASN A 79 25.23 -6.76 -3.90
C ASN A 79 26.28 -6.43 -4.99
N GLN A 80 26.46 -5.15 -5.31
CA GLN A 80 27.52 -4.73 -6.25
C GLN A 80 28.92 -5.03 -5.70
N ILE A 81 29.18 -4.73 -4.42
CA ILE A 81 30.43 -5.11 -3.75
C ILE A 81 30.63 -6.63 -3.81
N ALA A 82 29.59 -7.41 -3.50
CA ALA A 82 29.66 -8.86 -3.54
C ALA A 82 29.99 -9.39 -4.94
N HIS A 83 29.41 -8.81 -6.00
CA HIS A 83 29.73 -9.19 -7.37
C HIS A 83 31.18 -8.84 -7.75
N VAL A 84 31.65 -7.64 -7.43
CA VAL A 84 33.01 -7.19 -7.72
C VAL A 84 34.04 -8.07 -7.02
N LEU A 85 33.86 -8.33 -5.72
CA LEU A 85 34.77 -9.16 -4.94
C LEU A 85 34.74 -10.63 -5.37
N ASN A 86 33.57 -11.18 -5.71
CA ASN A 86 33.47 -12.55 -6.19
C ASN A 86 34.14 -12.76 -7.55
N ALA A 87 33.99 -11.79 -8.48
CA ALA A 87 34.67 -11.84 -9.77
C ALA A 87 36.19 -11.77 -9.61
N ALA A 88 36.69 -10.83 -8.80
CA ALA A 88 38.12 -10.69 -8.55
C ALA A 88 38.75 -11.90 -7.84
N ARG A 89 37.99 -12.58 -6.96
CA ARG A 89 38.42 -13.85 -6.34
C ARG A 89 38.50 -14.99 -7.36
N LEU A 90 37.54 -15.08 -8.28
CA LEU A 90 37.48 -16.14 -9.28
C LEU A 90 38.66 -16.06 -10.26
N ASP A 91 39.00 -14.84 -10.68
CA ASP A 91 40.04 -14.56 -11.66
C ASP A 91 41.44 -14.39 -11.04
N GLN A 92 41.57 -14.54 -9.71
CA GLN A 92 42.80 -14.26 -8.92
C GLN A 92 43.41 -12.88 -9.21
N SER A 93 42.59 -11.94 -9.70
CA SER A 93 42.98 -10.66 -10.24
C SER A 93 42.74 -9.51 -9.28
N ALA A 94 42.46 -9.82 -8.01
CA ALA A 94 42.24 -8.85 -6.95
C ALA A 94 43.40 -7.83 -6.91
N SER A 95 43.11 -6.66 -7.44
CA SER A 95 44.02 -5.54 -7.57
C SER A 95 43.63 -4.43 -6.61
N GLU A 96 44.53 -3.47 -6.42
CA GLU A 96 44.24 -2.24 -5.68
C GLU A 96 42.97 -1.53 -6.20
N THR A 97 42.74 -1.54 -7.51
CA THR A 97 41.53 -0.96 -8.13
C THR A 97 40.24 -1.67 -7.72
N THR A 98 40.28 -2.98 -7.46
CA THR A 98 39.12 -3.75 -6.96
C THR A 98 38.78 -3.34 -5.52
N TYR A 99 39.82 -3.17 -4.69
CA TYR A 99 39.66 -2.74 -3.30
C TYR A 99 39.14 -1.30 -3.21
N LEU A 100 39.66 -0.38 -4.03
CA LEU A 100 39.19 1.00 -4.09
C LEU A 100 37.72 1.08 -4.52
N ALA A 101 37.29 0.29 -5.51
CA ALA A 101 35.89 0.25 -5.93
C ALA A 101 34.93 -0.27 -4.83
N ALA A 102 35.38 -1.26 -4.05
CA ALA A 102 34.62 -1.74 -2.90
C ALA A 102 34.55 -0.69 -1.78
N LEU A 103 35.64 0.05 -1.54
CA LEU A 103 35.73 1.12 -0.55
C LEU A 103 34.80 2.30 -0.90
N ASP A 104 34.81 2.78 -2.15
CA ASP A 104 33.89 3.83 -2.64
C ASP A 104 32.42 3.45 -2.45
N THR A 105 32.11 2.17 -2.66
CA THR A 105 30.73 1.67 -2.50
C THR A 105 30.33 1.62 -1.02
N LEU A 106 31.27 1.30 -0.11
CA LEU A 106 31.06 1.37 1.33
C LEU A 106 30.87 2.81 1.82
N GLU A 107 31.68 3.77 1.36
CA GLU A 107 31.52 5.19 1.67
C GLU A 107 30.16 5.73 1.18
N SER A 108 29.72 5.30 -0.01
CA SER A 108 28.40 5.64 -0.54
C SER A 108 27.26 5.13 0.35
N ILE A 109 27.39 3.92 0.91
CA ILE A 109 26.42 3.37 1.87
C ILE A 109 26.43 4.19 3.17
N GLU A 110 27.61 4.53 3.70
CA GLU A 110 27.74 5.35 4.91
C GLU A 110 27.08 6.72 4.75
N LEU A 111 27.31 7.39 3.61
CA LEU A 111 26.74 8.70 3.34
C LEU A 111 25.20 8.66 3.22
N LEU A 112 24.65 7.63 2.58
CA LEU A 112 23.19 7.42 2.49
C LEU A 112 22.57 7.19 3.88
N LEU A 113 23.23 6.41 4.74
CA LEU A 113 22.75 6.13 6.09
C LEU A 113 22.83 7.37 6.99
N ARG A 114 23.95 8.11 6.96
CA ARG A 114 24.12 9.38 7.70
C ARG A 114 23.13 10.44 7.26
N ALA A 115 22.88 10.55 5.95
CA ALA A 115 21.88 11.48 5.41
C ALA A 115 20.47 11.11 5.89
N HIS A 116 20.13 9.83 5.96
CA HIS A 116 18.85 9.39 6.50
C HIS A 116 18.71 9.74 7.99
N LEU A 117 19.74 9.46 8.81
CA LEU A 117 19.72 9.78 10.25
C LEU A 117 19.51 11.27 10.54
N LYS A 118 20.12 12.18 9.76
CA LYS A 118 19.93 13.64 9.89
C LYS A 118 18.52 14.13 9.54
N ASN A 119 17.72 13.33 8.83
CA ASN A 119 16.37 13.68 8.41
C ASN A 119 15.29 13.02 9.29
N VAL A 120 15.69 12.32 10.36
CA VAL A 120 14.81 11.61 11.30
C VAL A 120 14.70 12.35 12.66
N ASP A 121 15.36 13.50 12.79
CA ASP A 121 15.21 14.45 13.92
C ASP A 121 14.08 15.47 13.68
#